data_AF-A0A1R1X0H8-F1
#
_entry.id   AF-A0A1R1X0H8-F1
#
_cell.length_a   1.000
_cell.length_b   1.000
_cell.length_c   1.000
_cell.angle_alpha   90.00
_cell.angle_beta   90.00
_cell.angle_gamma   90.00
#
_symmetry.space_group_name_H-M   'P 1'
#
loop_
_entity.id
_entity.type
_entity.pdbx_description
1 polymer ?
#
loop_
_entity_poly.entity_id
_entity_poly.type
_entity_poly.pdbx_seq_one_letter_code
_entity_poly.pdbx_strand_id
1 'polypeptide(L)'
;MYSKAYNTTPENKKAILSILNGIEASEILSNCGLLSSGKKSEKLSFLKYGLDHFQDLAIRRYLVSQIPELSSHLSNSISKKTNTLLKGTKKLDKKHAKLLDTLETKFNKTDIAFMCEVFSCLVPQNVVSFDVGYQNLSYIDITSNYNINKWNVISILDSPTFDVVHIAQKVQLLFDSDIPICNFDTTSYIVEKQHFRFGSGNSVLNSALISGMIEALIVSNIIRINDCTYSVQPKKVGSLFGLTDSPVNDKNIITNSLISELSSNITSTPKSKRKSKYSTKKNLSILLATQILYDFHNHEKVQESLPTSFSDFYQTLNKYSLNRPNLQLHYLNKYKDYFDSKTYKHLLNLYQNHSPSITESHRLNPHTKYLNWIEFLESNKKKDDLSDCFLQAIAFINWQTQISHTLSLLSDPESFIMSFKNITSKIKPLLIK
;
A
#
# COMPACT_ATOMS: atom_id res chain seq x y z
N MET A 1 -1.92 9.78 22.37
CA MET A 1 -1.71 8.32 22.27
C MET A 1 -0.22 7.97 22.33
N TYR A 2 0.59 8.44 21.37
CA TYR A 2 2.04 8.17 21.28
C TYR A 2 2.85 8.49 22.54
N SER A 3 2.56 9.62 23.22
CA SER A 3 3.22 9.99 24.48
C SER A 3 2.86 9.09 25.67
N LYS A 4 1.73 8.37 25.63
CA LYS A 4 1.33 7.42 26.67
C LYS A 4 1.93 6.03 26.44
N ALA A 5 2.08 5.61 25.19
CA ALA A 5 2.65 4.30 24.84
C ALA A 5 4.14 4.19 25.22
N TYR A 6 4.91 5.28 25.10
CA TYR A 6 6.35 5.30 25.38
C TYR A 6 6.73 5.08 26.86
N ASN A 7 5.79 5.23 27.81
CA ASN A 7 6.07 5.17 29.25
C ASN A 7 5.64 3.86 29.93
N THR A 8 5.37 2.79 29.16
CA THR A 8 4.81 1.53 29.69
C THR A 8 5.72 0.33 29.39
N THR A 9 5.76 -0.66 30.30
CA THR A 9 6.64 -1.85 30.27
C THR A 9 6.20 -2.92 29.27
N PRO A 10 7.04 -3.91 28.88
CA PRO A 10 6.80 -4.86 27.77
C PRO A 10 5.51 -5.72 27.78
N GLU A 11 4.67 -5.72 28.82
CA GLU A 11 3.34 -6.41 28.85
C GLU A 11 2.27 -5.74 27.94
N ASN A 12 2.72 -5.05 26.89
CA ASN A 12 2.12 -3.80 26.47
C ASN A 12 1.08 -3.91 25.36
N LYS A 13 1.16 -4.89 24.45
CA LYS A 13 0.18 -4.95 23.34
C LYS A 13 -1.26 -5.15 23.84
N LYS A 14 -1.46 -6.04 24.80
CA LYS A 14 -2.78 -6.25 25.44
C LYS A 14 -3.19 -5.07 26.31
N ALA A 15 -2.25 -4.46 27.03
CA ALA A 15 -2.52 -3.31 27.88
C ALA A 15 -2.84 -2.04 27.07
N ILE A 16 -2.09 -1.76 26.01
CA ILE A 16 -2.32 -0.61 25.12
C ILE A 16 -3.63 -0.80 24.35
N LEU A 17 -3.90 -1.98 23.80
CA LEU A 17 -5.18 -2.22 23.13
C LEU A 17 -6.39 -2.14 24.09
N SER A 18 -6.22 -2.48 25.37
CA SER A 18 -7.32 -2.40 26.35
C SER A 18 -7.64 -0.96 26.77
N ILE A 19 -6.65 -0.05 26.76
CA ILE A 19 -6.86 1.37 27.07
C ILE A 19 -7.44 2.17 25.90
N LEU A 20 -7.33 1.69 24.65
CA LEU A 20 -7.91 2.37 23.51
C LEU A 20 -9.43 2.49 23.67
N ASN A 21 -9.96 3.69 23.50
CA ASN A 21 -11.39 3.90 23.41
C ASN A 21 -11.90 3.55 21.99
N GLY A 22 -13.23 3.47 21.83
CA GLY A 22 -13.84 3.06 20.56
C GLY A 22 -13.64 4.04 19.40
N ILE A 23 -13.29 5.29 19.69
CA ILE A 23 -12.98 6.34 18.70
C ILE A 23 -11.54 6.19 18.24
N GLU A 24 -10.58 6.08 19.16
CA GLU A 24 -9.16 5.87 18.86
C GLU A 24 -8.94 4.61 18.02
N ALA A 25 -9.58 3.49 18.40
CA ALA A 25 -9.51 2.27 17.61
C ALA A 25 -10.10 2.46 16.19
N SER A 26 -11.19 3.22 16.07
CA SER A 26 -11.82 3.53 14.78
C SER A 26 -10.89 4.33 13.86
N GLU A 27 -10.16 5.28 14.44
CA GLU A 27 -9.22 6.14 13.73
C GLU A 27 -8.02 5.34 13.22
N ILE A 28 -7.40 4.52 14.08
CA ILE A 28 -6.30 3.62 13.68
C ILE A 28 -6.76 2.70 12.56
N LEU A 29 -7.91 2.05 12.72
CA LEU A 29 -8.47 1.16 11.69
C LEU A 29 -8.68 1.90 10.37
N SER A 30 -9.26 3.10 10.40
CA SER A 30 -9.50 3.91 9.21
C SER A 30 -8.20 4.29 8.50
N ASN A 31 -7.19 4.73 9.27
CA ASN A 31 -5.87 5.11 8.75
C ASN A 31 -5.09 3.91 8.20
N CYS A 32 -5.38 2.70 8.67
CA CYS A 32 -4.82 1.46 8.15
C CYS A 32 -5.64 0.83 7.01
N GLY A 33 -6.69 1.51 6.51
CA GLY A 33 -7.58 0.94 5.49
C GLY A 33 -8.41 -0.27 5.98
N LEU A 34 -8.49 -0.50 7.28
CA LEU A 34 -9.21 -1.60 7.92
C LEU A 34 -10.68 -1.24 8.21
N LEU A 35 -11.48 -2.23 8.58
CA LEU A 35 -12.90 -2.02 8.91
C LEU A 35 -13.03 -1.28 10.24
N SER A 36 -13.48 -0.04 10.22
CA SER A 36 -13.60 0.84 11.40
C SER A 36 -15.00 0.89 12.03
N SER A 37 -15.98 0.20 11.44
CA SER A 37 -17.36 0.10 11.96
C SER A 37 -17.50 -1.00 13.02
N GLY A 38 -18.58 -0.93 13.81
CA GLY A 38 -18.91 -1.94 14.82
C GLY A 38 -18.79 -1.43 16.25
N LYS A 39 -19.08 -2.31 17.22
CA LYS A 39 -18.90 -2.04 18.66
C LYS A 39 -17.42 -1.90 19.00
N LYS A 40 -17.09 -1.26 20.13
CA LYS A 40 -15.70 -1.11 20.60
C LYS A 40 -14.94 -2.45 20.60
N SER A 41 -15.54 -3.50 21.16
CA SER A 41 -14.93 -4.84 21.23
C SER A 41 -14.64 -5.45 19.85
N GLU A 42 -15.54 -5.26 18.88
CA GLU A 42 -15.36 -5.71 17.50
C GLU A 42 -14.21 -4.97 16.83
N LYS A 43 -14.15 -3.64 16.97
CA LYS A 43 -13.05 -2.82 16.44
C LYS A 43 -11.70 -3.25 17.01
N LEU A 44 -11.60 -3.44 18.33
CA LEU A 44 -10.36 -3.91 18.96
C LEU A 44 -9.97 -5.31 18.48
N SER A 45 -10.96 -6.19 18.27
CA SER A 45 -10.72 -7.54 17.72
C SER A 45 -10.24 -7.48 16.27
N PHE A 46 -10.85 -6.66 15.42
CA PHE A 46 -10.41 -6.43 14.05
C PHE A 46 -9.01 -5.83 13.99
N LEU A 47 -8.72 -4.86 14.85
CA LEU A 47 -7.40 -4.23 14.93
C LEU A 47 -6.35 -5.27 15.33
N LYS A 48 -6.61 -6.05 16.38
CA LYS A 48 -5.69 -7.11 16.82
C LYS A 48 -5.45 -8.13 15.71
N TYR A 49 -6.51 -8.69 15.13
CA TYR A 49 -6.41 -9.69 14.06
C TYR A 49 -5.67 -9.13 12.83
N GLY A 50 -6.00 -7.91 12.42
CA GLY A 50 -5.33 -7.24 11.31
C GLY A 50 -3.84 -7.05 11.57
N LEU A 51 -3.46 -6.55 12.74
CA LEU A 51 -2.06 -6.36 13.11
C LEU A 51 -1.30 -7.69 13.19
N ASP A 52 -1.89 -8.74 13.76
CA ASP A 52 -1.26 -10.07 13.80
C ASP A 52 -1.03 -10.61 12.37
N HIS A 53 -2.03 -10.46 11.48
CA HIS A 53 -1.90 -10.83 10.07
C HIS A 53 -0.80 -10.05 9.35
N PHE A 54 -0.74 -8.72 9.52
CA PHE A 54 0.28 -7.89 8.87
C PHE A 54 1.68 -8.11 9.46
N GLN A 55 1.81 -8.41 10.76
CA GLN A 55 3.08 -8.82 11.34
C GLN A 55 3.61 -10.09 10.67
N ASP A 56 2.76 -11.10 10.50
CA ASP A 56 3.14 -12.33 9.79
C ASP A 56 3.55 -12.06 8.35
N LEU A 57 2.83 -11.19 7.64
CA LEU A 57 3.16 -10.79 6.27
C LEU A 57 4.51 -10.07 6.19
N ALA A 58 4.76 -9.11 7.10
CA ALA A 58 6.01 -8.36 7.17
C ALA A 58 7.21 -9.30 7.32
N ILE A 59 7.12 -10.26 8.25
CA ILE A 59 8.14 -11.28 8.50
C ILE A 59 8.39 -12.12 7.25
N ARG A 60 7.32 -12.56 6.56
CA ARG A 60 7.48 -13.35 5.32
C ARG A 60 8.17 -12.56 4.23
N ARG A 61 7.78 -11.30 4.01
CA ARG A 61 8.42 -10.44 3.01
C ARG A 61 9.89 -10.19 3.33
N TYR A 62 10.20 -9.92 4.59
CA TYR A 62 11.58 -9.79 5.06
C TYR A 62 12.39 -11.05 4.77
N LEU A 63 11.86 -12.23 5.11
CA LEU A 63 12.57 -13.49 4.84
C LEU A 63 12.79 -13.74 3.34
N VAL A 64 11.82 -13.40 2.48
CA VAL A 64 11.98 -13.48 1.02
C VAL A 64 13.02 -12.49 0.52
N SER A 65 13.08 -11.27 1.06
CA SER A 65 14.10 -10.28 0.65
C SER A 65 15.51 -10.71 1.05
N GLN A 66 15.64 -11.45 2.17
CA GLN A 66 16.92 -12.03 2.59
C GLN A 66 17.27 -13.33 1.83
N ILE A 67 16.28 -14.09 1.37
CA ILE A 67 16.44 -15.36 0.67
C ILE A 67 15.45 -15.41 -0.51
N PRO A 68 15.77 -14.79 -1.66
CA PRO A 68 14.86 -14.66 -2.80
C PRO A 68 14.32 -16.00 -3.33
N GLU A 69 15.07 -17.10 -3.15
CA GLU A 69 14.66 -18.46 -3.49
C GLU A 69 13.39 -18.92 -2.74
N LEU A 70 13.10 -18.32 -1.56
CA LEU A 70 11.87 -18.59 -0.80
C LEU A 70 10.60 -18.11 -1.51
N SER A 71 10.71 -17.16 -2.45
CA SER A 71 9.54 -16.61 -3.16
C SER A 71 8.69 -17.72 -3.79
N SER A 72 9.33 -18.69 -4.45
CA SER A 72 8.68 -19.84 -5.09
C SER A 72 8.01 -20.83 -4.12
N HIS A 73 8.51 -20.91 -2.88
CA HIS A 73 7.97 -21.82 -1.87
C HIS A 73 6.86 -21.19 -1.05
N LEU A 74 6.96 -19.89 -0.77
CA LEU A 74 5.97 -19.17 0.02
C LEU A 74 4.71 -18.84 -0.79
N SER A 75 4.83 -18.51 -2.08
CA SER A 75 3.69 -18.29 -2.97
C SER A 75 2.80 -19.53 -3.13
N ASN A 76 3.38 -20.73 -3.11
CA ASN A 76 2.65 -21.98 -3.35
C ASN A 76 1.98 -22.57 -2.10
N SER A 77 2.32 -22.09 -0.91
CA SER A 77 1.92 -22.69 0.37
C SER A 77 0.43 -22.55 0.73
N ILE A 78 -0.32 -21.70 0.02
CA ILE A 78 -1.79 -21.62 0.14
C ILE A 78 -2.48 -22.77 -0.64
N SER A 79 -1.86 -23.31 -1.69
CA SER A 79 -2.38 -24.48 -2.42
C SER A 79 -1.83 -25.79 -1.82
N LYS A 80 -2.36 -26.22 -0.67
CA LYS A 80 -1.95 -27.45 0.06
C LYS A 80 -2.15 -28.79 -0.70
N LYS A 81 -2.19 -28.84 -2.04
CA LYS A 81 -2.58 -30.06 -2.79
C LYS A 81 -1.66 -30.56 -3.91
N THR A 82 -0.49 -29.98 -4.16
CA THR A 82 0.46 -30.50 -5.17
C THR A 82 1.68 -31.16 -4.53
N ASN A 83 1.45 -32.25 -3.80
CA ASN A 83 2.50 -33.10 -3.22
C ASN A 83 3.38 -33.82 -4.27
N THR A 84 3.08 -33.71 -5.56
CA THR A 84 3.72 -34.50 -6.62
C THR A 84 4.82 -33.79 -7.41
N LEU A 85 5.00 -32.46 -7.29
CA LEU A 85 5.98 -31.71 -8.11
C LEU A 85 7.32 -31.37 -7.44
N LEU A 86 7.51 -31.69 -6.16
CA LEU A 86 8.74 -31.34 -5.41
C LEU A 86 9.88 -32.38 -5.50
N LYS A 87 9.78 -33.39 -6.36
CA LYS A 87 10.83 -34.42 -6.49
C LYS A 87 12.08 -33.98 -7.29
N GLY A 88 12.13 -32.74 -7.78
CA GLY A 88 13.23 -32.26 -8.64
C GLY A 88 13.93 -30.98 -8.17
N THR A 89 13.52 -30.37 -7.04
CA THR A 89 14.14 -29.12 -6.60
C THR A 89 15.51 -29.39 -6.01
N LYS A 90 16.55 -28.79 -6.62
CA LYS A 90 17.93 -28.74 -6.13
C LYS A 90 17.93 -28.45 -4.63
N LYS A 91 18.68 -29.23 -3.85
CA LYS A 91 18.94 -29.00 -2.42
C LYS A 91 19.12 -27.51 -2.19
N LEU A 92 18.22 -26.90 -1.40
CA LEU A 92 18.48 -25.54 -0.95
C LEU A 92 19.74 -25.58 -0.07
N ASP A 93 20.65 -24.67 -0.37
CA ASP A 93 22.03 -24.74 0.11
C ASP A 93 22.09 -24.62 1.64
N LYS A 94 23.03 -25.33 2.29
CA LYS A 94 23.32 -25.22 3.73
C LYS A 94 23.55 -23.76 4.15
N LYS A 95 23.96 -22.91 3.20
CA LYS A 95 24.06 -21.45 3.33
C LYS A 95 22.76 -20.80 3.83
N HIS A 96 21.59 -21.19 3.33
CA HIS A 96 20.32 -20.57 3.72
C HIS A 96 19.86 -20.98 5.11
N ALA A 97 20.08 -22.25 5.50
CA ALA A 97 19.83 -22.69 6.87
C ALA A 97 20.72 -21.93 7.87
N LYS A 98 22.00 -21.73 7.54
CA LYS A 98 22.92 -20.93 8.35
C LYS A 98 22.51 -19.44 8.42
N LEU A 99 21.97 -18.88 7.33
CA LEU A 99 21.43 -17.53 7.35
C LEU A 99 20.22 -17.42 8.27
N LEU A 100 19.28 -18.38 8.24
CA LEU A 100 18.17 -18.42 9.19
C LEU A 100 18.66 -18.52 10.64
N ASP A 101 19.68 -19.32 10.92
CA ASP A 101 20.28 -19.40 12.26
C ASP A 101 20.97 -18.08 12.65
N THR A 102 21.61 -17.40 11.69
CA THR A 102 22.27 -16.09 11.89
C THR A 102 21.25 -15.00 12.15
N LEU A 103 20.15 -15.02 11.40
CA LEU A 103 19.00 -14.19 11.67
C LEU A 103 18.55 -14.53 13.10
N GLU A 104 18.11 -15.77 13.40
CA GLU A 104 17.58 -16.22 14.70
C GLU A 104 18.45 -15.80 15.91
N THR A 105 19.78 -15.84 15.76
CA THR A 105 20.74 -15.43 16.79
C THR A 105 20.89 -13.91 16.93
N LYS A 106 20.76 -13.14 15.85
CA LYS A 106 20.69 -11.66 15.88
C LYS A 106 19.49 -11.18 16.73
N PHE A 107 18.42 -11.97 16.85
CA PHE A 107 17.18 -11.61 17.58
C PHE A 107 17.19 -11.80 19.09
N ASN A 108 18.27 -12.31 19.70
CA ASN A 108 18.30 -12.47 21.16
C ASN A 108 18.39 -11.12 21.92
N LYS A 109 18.27 -9.99 21.21
CA LYS A 109 18.18 -8.63 21.78
C LYS A 109 16.83 -8.03 21.40
N THR A 110 16.26 -7.25 22.32
CA THR A 110 15.07 -6.39 22.15
C THR A 110 15.35 -5.23 21.17
N ASP A 111 15.83 -5.56 19.97
CA ASP A 111 16.27 -4.59 18.98
C ASP A 111 15.05 -4.05 18.21
N ILE A 112 14.46 -2.98 18.75
CA ILE A 112 13.32 -2.26 18.17
C ILE A 112 13.62 -1.86 16.71
N ALA A 113 14.86 -1.55 16.38
CA ALA A 113 15.27 -1.20 15.03
C ALA A 113 15.04 -2.31 14.04
N PHE A 114 15.41 -3.52 14.44
CA PHE A 114 15.24 -4.69 13.62
C PHE A 114 13.75 -4.96 13.39
N MET A 115 12.91 -4.80 14.41
CA MET A 115 11.45 -4.91 14.25
C MET A 115 10.91 -3.88 13.24
N CYS A 116 11.36 -2.62 13.36
CA CYS A 116 10.99 -1.56 12.43
C CYS A 116 11.45 -1.87 11.00
N GLU A 117 12.66 -2.42 10.82
CA GLU A 117 13.17 -2.91 9.55
C GLU A 117 12.25 -3.99 8.96
N VAL A 118 11.85 -4.98 9.75
CA VAL A 118 10.91 -6.02 9.28
C VAL A 118 9.55 -5.44 8.93
N PHE A 119 8.99 -4.58 9.77
CA PHE A 119 7.70 -3.94 9.50
C PHE A 119 7.74 -3.03 8.29
N SER A 120 8.88 -2.40 7.99
CA SER A 120 9.04 -1.59 6.78
C SER A 120 8.82 -2.38 5.49
N CYS A 121 9.03 -3.71 5.51
CA CYS A 121 8.76 -4.60 4.37
C CYS A 121 7.26 -4.73 4.03
N LEU A 122 6.35 -4.21 4.87
CA LEU A 122 4.92 -4.10 4.53
C LEU A 122 4.65 -3.09 3.42
N VAL A 123 5.43 -2.02 3.37
CA VAL A 123 5.32 -1.03 2.30
C VAL A 123 5.99 -1.63 1.07
N PRO A 124 5.23 -2.05 0.04
CA PRO A 124 5.83 -2.66 -1.13
C PRO A 124 6.64 -1.62 -1.90
N GLN A 125 7.71 -2.03 -2.57
CA GLN A 125 8.45 -1.15 -3.46
C GLN A 125 7.61 -0.73 -4.67
N ASN A 126 6.74 -1.60 -5.17
CA ASN A 126 5.82 -1.34 -6.28
C ASN A 126 4.38 -1.74 -5.92
N VAL A 127 3.42 -1.00 -6.46
CA VAL A 127 1.99 -1.27 -6.37
C VAL A 127 1.41 -1.30 -7.77
N VAL A 128 0.78 -2.41 -8.13
CA VAL A 128 -0.03 -2.51 -9.34
C VAL A 128 -1.50 -2.42 -8.95
N SER A 129 -2.19 -1.36 -9.37
CA SER A 129 -3.58 -1.08 -9.00
C SER A 129 -4.50 -1.17 -10.19
N PHE A 130 -5.59 -1.92 -10.05
CA PHE A 130 -6.61 -2.12 -11.08
C PHE A 130 -7.93 -1.48 -10.66
N ASP A 131 -8.53 -0.70 -11.56
CA ASP A 131 -9.95 -0.34 -11.53
C ASP A 131 -10.70 -1.11 -12.63
N VAL A 132 -11.63 -1.96 -12.20
CA VAL A 132 -12.17 -3.05 -13.02
C VAL A 132 -13.38 -2.60 -13.85
N GLY A 133 -13.15 -2.39 -15.14
CA GLY A 133 -14.19 -2.17 -16.14
C GLY A 133 -13.97 -3.02 -17.40
N TYR A 134 -15.04 -3.52 -18.03
CA TYR A 134 -14.88 -4.36 -19.23
C TYR A 134 -14.53 -3.58 -20.51
N GLN A 135 -14.90 -2.29 -20.58
CA GLN A 135 -14.56 -1.36 -21.66
C GLN A 135 -13.40 -0.42 -21.33
N ASN A 136 -13.03 -0.37 -20.05
CA ASN A 136 -12.18 0.65 -19.47
C ASN A 136 -11.46 0.09 -18.25
N LEU A 137 -10.89 -1.11 -18.37
CA LEU A 137 -10.00 -1.65 -17.35
C LEU A 137 -8.80 -0.71 -17.28
N SER A 138 -8.71 0.05 -16.21
CA SER A 138 -7.55 0.90 -15.97
C SER A 138 -6.60 0.21 -15.02
N TYR A 139 -5.32 0.45 -15.21
CA TYR A 139 -4.34 0.02 -14.22
C TYR A 139 -3.13 0.94 -14.19
N ILE A 140 -2.45 0.92 -13.06
CA ILE A 140 -1.22 1.66 -12.84
C ILE A 140 -0.19 0.80 -12.12
N ASP A 141 1.06 0.85 -12.55
CA ASP A 141 2.25 0.38 -11.83
C ASP A 141 3.00 1.61 -11.30
N ILE A 142 3.09 1.72 -9.97
CA ILE A 142 3.68 2.85 -9.27
C ILE A 142 4.58 2.39 -8.12
N THR A 143 5.73 3.03 -7.96
CA THR A 143 6.62 2.76 -6.82
C THR A 143 6.08 3.36 -5.52
N SER A 144 6.57 2.92 -4.35
CA SER A 144 6.27 3.55 -3.05
C SER A 144 6.75 4.99 -2.93
N ASN A 145 7.69 5.42 -3.80
CA ASN A 145 8.13 6.80 -3.93
C ASN A 145 7.31 7.58 -4.97
N TYR A 146 6.17 7.04 -5.38
CA TYR A 146 5.20 7.62 -6.32
C TYR A 146 5.68 7.82 -7.75
N ASN A 147 6.81 7.23 -8.13
CA ASN A 147 7.21 7.15 -9.53
C ASN A 147 6.27 6.20 -10.27
N ILE A 148 5.55 6.73 -11.26
CA ILE A 148 4.68 5.94 -12.14
C ILE A 148 5.55 5.26 -13.20
N ASN A 149 5.55 3.94 -13.22
CA ASN A 149 6.24 3.12 -14.21
C ASN A 149 5.36 2.93 -15.46
N LYS A 150 4.07 2.65 -15.25
CA LYS A 150 3.09 2.45 -16.32
C LYS A 150 1.70 2.87 -15.85
N TRP A 151 0.91 3.49 -16.72
CA TRP A 151 -0.47 3.88 -16.44
C TRP A 151 -1.27 3.79 -17.74
N ASN A 152 -2.31 2.96 -17.76
CA ASN A 152 -3.00 2.65 -19.01
C ASN A 152 -4.49 2.36 -18.78
N VAL A 153 -5.27 2.45 -19.86
CA VAL A 153 -6.66 1.99 -19.94
C VAL A 153 -6.77 1.07 -21.15
N ILE A 154 -7.35 -0.11 -20.93
CA ILE A 154 -7.58 -1.08 -21.98
C ILE A 154 -9.06 -1.48 -22.03
N SER A 155 -9.52 -1.81 -23.23
CA SER A 155 -10.81 -2.45 -23.44
C SER A 155 -10.59 -3.97 -23.46
N ILE A 156 -11.21 -4.68 -22.52
CA ILE A 156 -11.20 -6.15 -22.53
C ILE A 156 -12.18 -6.67 -23.58
N LEU A 157 -13.29 -5.95 -23.79
CA LEU A 157 -14.34 -6.28 -24.75
C LEU A 157 -14.47 -5.22 -25.82
N ASP A 158 -13.95 -5.52 -27.01
CA ASP A 158 -14.07 -4.66 -28.20
C ASP A 158 -15.42 -4.84 -28.90
N SER A 159 -16.18 -5.89 -28.53
CA SER A 159 -17.52 -6.20 -29.01
C SER A 159 -18.39 -6.73 -27.87
N PRO A 160 -19.72 -6.63 -27.95
CA PRO A 160 -20.64 -7.11 -26.91
C PRO A 160 -20.75 -8.64 -26.92
N THR A 161 -19.67 -9.33 -26.49
CA THR A 161 -19.62 -10.78 -26.33
C THR A 161 -19.49 -11.15 -24.85
N PHE A 162 -20.09 -12.28 -24.47
CA PHE A 162 -19.94 -12.92 -23.16
C PHE A 162 -19.11 -14.21 -23.26
N ASP A 163 -18.34 -14.37 -24.35
CA ASP A 163 -17.46 -15.52 -24.51
C ASP A 163 -16.36 -15.48 -23.44
N VAL A 164 -16.50 -16.37 -22.45
CA VAL A 164 -15.60 -16.51 -21.30
C VAL A 164 -14.18 -16.85 -21.76
N VAL A 165 -14.03 -17.65 -22.83
CA VAL A 165 -12.72 -18.04 -23.36
C VAL A 165 -12.02 -16.81 -23.92
N HIS A 166 -12.75 -15.99 -24.69
CA HIS A 166 -12.22 -14.75 -25.24
C HIS A 166 -11.77 -13.77 -24.14
N ILE A 167 -12.62 -13.59 -23.11
CA ILE A 167 -12.30 -12.69 -21.98
C ILE A 167 -11.09 -13.20 -21.21
N ALA A 168 -11.01 -14.51 -20.93
CA ALA A 168 -9.86 -15.12 -20.28
C ALA A 168 -8.57 -14.93 -21.08
N GLN A 169 -8.61 -15.11 -22.41
CA GLN A 169 -7.46 -14.89 -23.29
C GLN A 169 -7.00 -13.42 -23.28
N LYS A 170 -7.93 -12.45 -23.33
CA LYS A 170 -7.61 -11.02 -23.27
C LYS A 170 -6.97 -10.63 -21.94
N VAL A 171 -7.49 -11.13 -20.82
CA VAL A 171 -6.89 -10.92 -19.50
C VAL A 171 -5.52 -11.60 -19.41
N GLN A 172 -5.36 -12.80 -19.95
CA GLN A 172 -4.06 -13.49 -19.98
C GLN A 172 -3.02 -12.69 -20.77
N LEU A 173 -3.39 -12.19 -21.96
CA LEU A 173 -2.51 -11.36 -22.80
C LEU A 173 -2.05 -10.09 -22.08
N LEU A 174 -2.95 -9.43 -21.33
CA LEU A 174 -2.60 -8.31 -20.46
C LEU A 174 -1.50 -8.69 -19.46
N PHE A 175 -1.61 -9.84 -18.80
CA PHE A 175 -0.59 -10.28 -17.84
C PHE A 175 0.73 -10.69 -18.50
N ASP A 176 0.68 -11.26 -19.70
CA ASP A 176 1.87 -11.70 -20.41
C ASP A 176 2.66 -10.54 -21.03
N SER A 177 1.97 -9.47 -21.45
CA SER A 177 2.62 -8.33 -22.13
C SER A 177 2.86 -7.12 -21.23
N ASP A 178 1.96 -6.87 -20.29
CA ASP A 178 1.75 -5.51 -19.79
C ASP A 178 1.90 -5.36 -18.29
N ILE A 179 1.64 -6.42 -17.52
CA ILE A 179 1.72 -6.43 -16.06
C ILE A 179 3.08 -6.97 -15.63
N PRO A 180 3.86 -6.23 -14.83
CA PRO A 180 5.19 -6.70 -14.44
C PRO A 180 5.07 -7.94 -13.55
N ILE A 181 5.85 -8.97 -13.86
CA ILE A 181 6.04 -10.13 -12.99
C ILE A 181 7.07 -9.71 -11.94
N CYS A 182 6.60 -9.45 -10.73
CA CYS A 182 7.46 -9.00 -9.63
C CYS A 182 7.43 -9.95 -8.44
N ASN A 183 8.47 -9.88 -7.62
CA ASN A 183 8.62 -10.70 -6.44
C ASN A 183 7.59 -10.34 -5.35
N PHE A 184 7.27 -11.34 -4.53
CA PHE A 184 6.33 -11.27 -3.40
C PHE A 184 6.71 -10.21 -2.36
N ASP A 185 8.00 -10.00 -2.13
CA ASP A 185 8.53 -9.03 -1.15
C ASP A 185 8.47 -7.59 -1.66
N THR A 186 8.58 -7.38 -2.97
CA THR A 186 8.67 -6.04 -3.54
C THR A 186 7.36 -5.48 -4.07
N THR A 187 6.38 -6.33 -4.42
CA THR A 187 5.20 -5.87 -5.15
C THR A 187 3.90 -6.34 -4.52
N SER A 188 2.95 -5.41 -4.40
CA SER A 188 1.55 -5.69 -4.07
C SER A 188 0.66 -5.42 -5.28
N TYR A 189 -0.33 -6.27 -5.50
CA TYR A 189 -1.38 -6.02 -6.48
C TYR A 189 -2.67 -5.69 -5.76
N ILE A 190 -3.35 -4.64 -6.20
CA ILE A 190 -4.61 -4.20 -5.61
C ILE A 190 -5.68 -4.15 -6.68
N VAL A 191 -6.83 -4.74 -6.38
CA VAL A 191 -7.96 -4.85 -7.30
C VAL A 191 -9.17 -4.18 -6.65
N GLU A 192 -9.76 -3.22 -7.35
CA GLU A 192 -11.00 -2.60 -6.89
C GLU A 192 -12.10 -3.66 -6.77
N LYS A 193 -12.76 -3.71 -5.61
CA LYS A 193 -13.91 -4.59 -5.41
C LYS A 193 -15.12 -4.06 -6.16
N GLN A 194 -15.65 -4.82 -7.12
CA GLN A 194 -16.87 -4.41 -7.78
C GLN A 194 -18.09 -4.59 -6.89
N HIS A 195 -18.88 -3.52 -6.78
CA HIS A 195 -20.12 -3.52 -6.01
C HIS A 195 -21.30 -3.87 -6.91
N PHE A 196 -22.07 -4.88 -6.53
CA PHE A 196 -23.37 -5.12 -7.15
C PHE A 196 -24.26 -3.89 -6.96
N ARG A 197 -24.67 -3.27 -8.06
CA ARG A 197 -25.59 -2.13 -8.06
C ARG A 197 -27.00 -2.68 -8.25
N PHE A 198 -27.90 -2.41 -7.29
CA PHE A 198 -29.32 -2.68 -7.48
C PHE A 198 -29.87 -1.65 -8.47
N GLY A 199 -30.17 -2.09 -9.69
CA GLY A 199 -30.84 -1.31 -10.73
C GLY A 199 -31.85 -2.17 -11.46
N SER A 200 -32.98 -1.58 -11.87
CA SER A 200 -34.15 -2.29 -12.43
C SER A 200 -33.97 -2.78 -13.88
N GLY A 201 -32.74 -2.98 -14.35
CA GLY A 201 -32.45 -3.33 -15.74
C GLY A 201 -31.43 -4.44 -15.91
N ASN A 202 -31.67 -5.32 -16.89
CA ASN A 202 -30.76 -6.39 -17.31
C ASN A 202 -29.34 -5.89 -17.65
N SER A 203 -29.20 -4.63 -18.07
CA SER A 203 -27.90 -4.00 -18.38
C SER A 203 -26.98 -3.86 -17.16
N VAL A 204 -27.54 -3.65 -15.97
CA VAL A 204 -26.77 -3.51 -14.73
C VAL A 204 -26.25 -4.87 -14.28
N LEU A 205 -27.11 -5.91 -14.34
CA LEU A 205 -26.72 -7.28 -14.03
C LEU A 205 -25.61 -7.77 -14.97
N ASN A 206 -25.77 -7.56 -16.27
CA ASN A 206 -24.79 -7.95 -17.28
C ASN A 206 -23.43 -7.30 -17.06
N SER A 207 -23.40 -5.98 -16.82
CA SER A 207 -22.16 -5.26 -16.54
C SER A 207 -21.48 -5.76 -15.27
N ALA A 208 -22.26 -6.02 -14.20
CA ALA A 208 -21.74 -6.53 -12.94
C ALA A 208 -21.17 -7.96 -13.08
N LEU A 209 -21.84 -8.83 -13.86
CA LEU A 209 -21.36 -10.19 -14.13
C LEU A 209 -20.05 -10.19 -14.93
N ILE A 210 -19.96 -9.38 -15.99
CA ILE A 210 -18.73 -9.28 -16.79
C ILE A 210 -17.58 -8.72 -15.94
N SER A 211 -17.81 -7.59 -15.25
CA SER A 211 -16.77 -6.99 -14.42
C SER A 211 -16.34 -7.93 -13.29
N GLY A 212 -17.26 -8.66 -12.66
CA GLY A 212 -16.92 -9.67 -11.64
C GLY A 212 -16.13 -10.85 -12.21
N MET A 213 -16.39 -11.26 -13.44
CA MET A 213 -15.58 -12.28 -14.13
C MET A 213 -14.18 -11.77 -14.45
N ILE A 214 -14.04 -10.53 -14.93
CA ILE A 214 -12.74 -9.89 -15.16
C ILE A 214 -11.97 -9.75 -13.85
N GLU A 215 -12.61 -9.31 -12.76
CA GLU A 215 -12.03 -9.25 -11.42
C GLU A 215 -11.47 -10.63 -11.01
N ALA A 216 -12.26 -11.69 -11.15
CA ALA A 216 -11.84 -13.05 -10.81
C ALA A 216 -10.66 -13.53 -11.66
N LEU A 217 -10.66 -13.24 -12.97
CA LEU A 217 -9.57 -13.62 -13.88
C LEU A 217 -8.27 -12.85 -13.60
N ILE A 218 -8.37 -11.56 -13.25
CA ILE A 218 -7.23 -10.74 -12.80
C ILE A 218 -6.66 -11.34 -11.52
N VAL A 219 -7.49 -11.57 -10.50
CA VAL A 219 -7.07 -12.15 -9.21
C VAL A 219 -6.44 -13.54 -9.41
N SER A 220 -7.03 -14.38 -10.25
CA SER A 220 -6.48 -15.71 -10.55
C SER A 220 -5.09 -15.62 -11.21
N ASN A 221 -4.89 -14.66 -12.11
CA ASN A 221 -3.59 -14.45 -12.74
C ASN A 221 -2.57 -13.89 -11.75
N ILE A 222 -2.98 -12.98 -10.87
CA ILE A 222 -2.09 -12.46 -9.82
C ILE A 222 -1.66 -13.60 -8.91
N ILE A 223 -2.59 -14.39 -8.35
CA ILE A 223 -2.25 -15.51 -7.44
C ILE A 223 -1.24 -16.48 -8.08
N ARG A 224 -1.32 -16.69 -9.40
CA ARG A 224 -0.37 -17.52 -10.14
C ARG A 224 1.05 -16.96 -10.14
N ILE A 225 1.22 -15.63 -10.16
CA ILE A 225 2.53 -14.97 -10.24
C ILE A 225 3.02 -14.43 -8.89
N ASN A 226 2.11 -14.04 -7.99
CA ASN A 226 2.38 -13.37 -6.72
C ASN A 226 1.18 -13.48 -5.76
N ASP A 227 1.41 -13.91 -4.52
CA ASP A 227 0.35 -14.10 -3.52
C ASP A 227 -0.01 -12.81 -2.74
N CYS A 228 0.59 -11.66 -3.08
CA CYS A 228 0.30 -10.35 -2.47
C CYS A 228 -0.85 -9.60 -3.16
N THR A 229 -2.03 -10.21 -3.23
CA THR A 229 -3.24 -9.58 -3.80
C THR A 229 -4.14 -9.00 -2.71
N TYR A 230 -4.61 -7.77 -2.90
CA TYR A 230 -5.57 -7.11 -2.01
C TYR A 230 -6.79 -6.63 -2.77
N SER A 231 -7.94 -6.71 -2.09
CA SER A 231 -9.17 -6.11 -2.57
C SER A 231 -9.38 -4.76 -1.87
N VAL A 232 -9.59 -3.70 -2.66
CA VAL A 232 -9.80 -2.35 -2.12
C VAL A 232 -11.26 -1.94 -2.31
N GLN A 233 -11.82 -1.29 -1.29
CA GLN A 233 -13.18 -0.75 -1.36
C GLN A 233 -13.13 0.72 -1.79
N PRO A 234 -13.86 1.11 -2.86
CA PRO A 234 -13.89 2.50 -3.34
C PRO A 234 -14.29 3.50 -2.26
N LYS A 235 -15.19 3.09 -1.35
CA LYS A 235 -15.64 3.92 -0.22
C LYS A 235 -14.49 4.29 0.73
N LYS A 236 -13.53 3.37 0.97
CA LYS A 236 -12.39 3.62 1.85
C LYS A 236 -11.39 4.58 1.22
N VAL A 237 -11.10 4.39 -0.07
CA VAL A 237 -10.27 5.32 -0.86
C VAL A 237 -10.90 6.70 -0.85
N GLY A 238 -12.18 6.80 -1.17
CA GLY A 238 -12.90 8.07 -1.15
C GLY A 238 -12.92 8.72 0.24
N SER A 239 -13.08 7.94 1.32
CA SER A 239 -13.07 8.49 2.68
C SER A 239 -11.70 9.05 3.08
N LEU A 240 -10.61 8.43 2.63
CA LEU A 240 -9.24 8.93 2.88
C LEU A 240 -9.03 10.30 2.23
N PHE A 241 -9.56 10.46 1.00
CA PHE A 241 -9.40 11.69 0.21
C PHE A 241 -10.56 12.69 0.35
N GLY A 242 -11.52 12.47 1.25
CA GLY A 242 -12.66 13.37 1.41
C GLY A 242 -13.63 13.40 0.22
N LEU A 243 -13.65 12.36 -0.61
CA LEU A 243 -14.50 12.23 -1.81
C LEU A 243 -15.88 11.61 -1.51
N THR A 244 -16.20 11.35 -0.23
CA THR A 244 -17.49 10.76 0.17
C THR A 244 -18.51 11.83 0.52
N ASP A 245 -19.77 11.61 0.14
CA ASP A 245 -20.92 12.49 0.41
C ASP A 245 -21.25 12.69 1.90
N SER A 246 -20.62 11.96 2.82
CA SER A 246 -20.84 12.17 4.24
C SER A 246 -20.34 13.58 4.59
N PRO A 247 -21.14 14.40 5.31
CA PRO A 247 -20.70 15.71 5.75
C PRO A 247 -19.34 15.55 6.40
N VAL A 248 -18.35 16.23 5.81
CA VAL A 248 -16.96 16.13 6.23
C VAL A 248 -16.95 16.49 7.71
N ASN A 249 -16.71 15.51 8.58
CA ASN A 249 -16.35 15.84 9.94
C ASN A 249 -15.08 16.69 9.84
N ASP A 250 -15.06 17.87 10.45
CA ASP A 250 -14.04 18.93 10.33
C ASP A 250 -12.56 18.51 10.59
N LYS A 251 -12.30 17.23 10.85
CA LYS A 251 -11.02 16.70 11.32
C LYS A 251 -9.99 16.38 10.22
N ASN A 252 -10.36 16.29 8.94
CA ASN A 252 -9.39 16.06 7.85
C ASN A 252 -8.87 17.38 7.25
N ILE A 253 -8.06 18.09 8.04
CA ILE A 253 -7.57 19.46 7.75
C ILE A 253 -6.83 19.57 6.40
N ILE A 254 -6.04 18.55 6.01
CA ILE A 254 -5.18 18.61 4.81
C ILE A 254 -6.01 18.60 3.51
N THR A 255 -7.08 17.79 3.46
CA THR A 255 -8.00 17.77 2.31
C THR A 255 -8.96 18.96 2.33
N ASN A 256 -9.26 19.55 3.48
CA ASN A 256 -10.31 20.56 3.58
C ASN A 256 -9.94 21.90 2.93
N SER A 257 -8.67 22.34 2.97
CA SER A 257 -8.29 23.58 2.26
C SER A 257 -8.36 23.39 0.75
N LEU A 258 -7.80 22.29 0.25
CA LEU A 258 -7.81 21.97 -1.18
C LEU A 258 -9.25 21.72 -1.68
N ILE A 259 -10.03 20.90 -0.98
CA ILE A 259 -11.42 20.61 -1.37
C ILE A 259 -12.28 21.86 -1.27
N SER A 260 -12.09 22.74 -0.28
CA SER A 260 -12.87 23.98 -0.19
C SER A 260 -12.54 24.96 -1.33
N GLU A 261 -11.26 25.08 -1.71
CA GLU A 261 -10.80 25.89 -2.84
C GLU A 261 -11.28 25.31 -4.19
N LEU A 262 -11.23 24.00 -4.34
CA LEU A 262 -11.71 23.33 -5.56
C LEU A 262 -13.25 23.37 -5.65
N SER A 263 -13.94 23.24 -4.51
CA SER A 263 -15.41 23.30 -4.45
C SER A 263 -15.93 24.71 -4.71
N SER A 264 -15.24 25.75 -4.23
CA SER A 264 -15.63 27.15 -4.50
C SER A 264 -15.49 27.51 -5.99
N ASN A 265 -14.52 26.92 -6.68
CA ASN A 265 -14.37 27.06 -8.14
C ASN A 265 -15.48 26.36 -8.94
N ILE A 266 -16.11 25.31 -8.39
CA ILE A 266 -17.19 24.56 -9.04
C ILE A 266 -18.57 25.23 -8.83
N THR A 267 -18.78 25.91 -7.71
CA THR A 267 -20.11 26.44 -7.31
C THR A 267 -20.51 27.76 -7.96
N SER A 268 -19.64 28.40 -8.74
CA SER A 268 -19.92 29.67 -9.42
C SER A 268 -20.83 29.54 -10.66
N THR A 269 -21.24 28.33 -11.05
CA THR A 269 -22.15 28.16 -12.21
C THR A 269 -23.64 28.31 -11.81
N PRO A 270 -24.40 29.20 -12.47
CA PRO A 270 -25.76 29.56 -12.06
C PRO A 270 -26.72 28.37 -12.17
N LYS A 271 -27.39 28.05 -11.04
CA LYS A 271 -28.65 27.29 -10.78
C LYS A 271 -29.21 26.32 -11.84
N SER A 272 -28.39 25.74 -12.69
CA SER A 272 -28.85 24.76 -13.68
C SER A 272 -28.85 23.36 -13.05
N LYS A 273 -30.02 22.72 -13.13
CA LYS A 273 -30.34 21.28 -12.96
C LYS A 273 -29.35 20.48 -12.10
N ARG A 274 -29.79 20.03 -10.92
CA ARG A 274 -29.11 19.06 -10.01
C ARG A 274 -28.14 18.16 -10.79
N LYS A 275 -26.85 18.54 -10.88
CA LYS A 275 -25.82 17.65 -11.40
C LYS A 275 -25.83 16.40 -10.52
N SER A 276 -25.78 15.23 -11.15
CA SER A 276 -25.78 13.97 -10.40
C SER A 276 -24.56 13.95 -9.49
N LYS A 277 -24.74 13.54 -8.23
CA LYS A 277 -23.64 13.42 -7.24
C LYS A 277 -22.43 12.65 -7.78
N TYR A 278 -22.71 11.65 -8.62
CA TYR A 278 -21.70 10.86 -9.31
C TYR A 278 -20.75 11.70 -10.17
N SER A 279 -21.27 12.67 -10.93
CA SER A 279 -20.44 13.57 -11.75
C SER A 279 -19.51 14.43 -10.89
N THR A 280 -19.95 14.84 -9.69
CA THR A 280 -19.12 15.61 -8.77
C THR A 280 -17.96 14.77 -8.25
N LYS A 281 -18.22 13.55 -7.76
CA LYS A 281 -17.17 12.62 -7.29
C LYS A 281 -16.12 12.38 -8.38
N LYS A 282 -16.58 12.07 -9.61
CA LYS A 282 -15.71 11.85 -10.77
C LYS A 282 -14.78 13.04 -11.01
N ASN A 283 -15.32 14.25 -11.09
CA ASN A 283 -14.52 15.44 -11.34
C ASN A 283 -13.55 15.74 -10.19
N LEU A 284 -13.96 15.56 -8.94
CA LEU A 284 -13.08 15.74 -7.77
C LEU A 284 -11.92 14.74 -7.76
N SER A 285 -12.17 13.48 -8.14
CA SER A 285 -11.14 12.45 -8.20
C SER A 285 -10.09 12.78 -9.27
N ILE A 286 -10.53 13.25 -10.44
CA ILE A 286 -9.64 13.72 -11.52
C ILE A 286 -8.80 14.91 -11.06
N LEU A 287 -9.46 15.92 -10.48
CA LEU A 287 -8.82 17.14 -10.03
C LEU A 287 -7.78 16.87 -8.93
N LEU A 288 -8.12 15.97 -8.00
CA LEU A 288 -7.21 15.54 -6.95
C LEU A 288 -6.00 14.77 -7.52
N ALA A 289 -6.23 13.84 -8.46
CA ALA A 289 -5.15 13.11 -9.12
C ALA A 289 -4.20 14.08 -9.85
N THR A 290 -4.75 15.03 -10.62
CA THR A 290 -3.99 16.08 -11.29
C THR A 290 -3.18 16.92 -10.29
N GLN A 291 -3.79 17.35 -9.18
CA GLN A 291 -3.08 18.13 -8.16
C GLN A 291 -1.93 17.34 -7.53
N ILE A 292 -2.13 16.07 -7.17
CA ILE A 292 -1.08 15.22 -6.60
C ILE A 292 0.09 15.08 -7.58
N LEU A 293 -0.18 14.91 -8.89
CA LEU A 293 0.86 14.86 -9.91
C LEU A 293 1.63 16.19 -10.02
N TYR A 294 0.94 17.33 -9.95
CA TYR A 294 1.59 18.64 -9.90
C TYR A 294 2.45 18.81 -8.65
N ASP A 295 1.97 18.37 -7.49
CA ASP A 295 2.71 18.42 -6.23
C ASP A 295 3.98 17.56 -6.32
N PHE A 296 3.89 16.35 -6.89
CA PHE A 296 5.06 15.50 -7.13
C PHE A 296 6.08 16.16 -8.06
N HIS A 297 5.64 16.76 -9.16
CA HIS A 297 6.49 17.52 -10.08
C HIS A 297 7.19 18.71 -9.40
N ASN A 298 6.43 19.50 -8.63
CA ASN A 298 6.95 20.71 -8.00
C ASN A 298 7.90 20.37 -6.84
N HIS A 299 7.59 19.35 -6.04
CA HIS A 299 8.46 18.92 -4.94
C HIS A 299 9.77 18.26 -5.37
N GLU A 300 9.97 17.94 -6.65
CA GLU A 300 11.30 17.61 -7.16
C GLU A 300 12.15 18.86 -7.44
N LYS A 301 11.52 20.02 -7.68
CA LYS A 301 12.20 21.28 -7.98
C LYS A 301 12.65 22.02 -6.73
N VAL A 302 11.98 21.77 -5.60
CA VAL A 302 12.26 22.53 -4.38
C VAL A 302 13.35 21.84 -3.57
N GLN A 303 14.58 22.34 -3.67
CA GLN A 303 15.55 22.30 -2.57
C GLN A 303 14.99 23.19 -1.45
N GLU A 304 14.04 22.66 -0.67
CA GLU A 304 13.25 23.47 0.25
C GLU A 304 14.02 23.80 1.52
N SER A 305 13.85 25.05 1.98
CA SER A 305 14.51 25.60 3.14
C SER A 305 14.13 24.87 4.43
N LEU A 306 15.14 24.81 5.28
CA LEU A 306 15.28 23.95 6.44
C LEU A 306 14.29 24.29 7.59
N PRO A 307 13.69 23.30 8.27
CA PRO A 307 12.91 23.56 9.48
C PRO A 307 13.80 24.13 10.58
N THR A 308 13.30 25.13 11.30
CA THR A 308 14.05 25.92 12.30
C THR A 308 13.77 25.50 13.75
N SER A 309 12.78 24.64 14.01
CA SER A 309 12.47 24.14 15.36
C SER A 309 12.18 22.63 15.42
N PHE A 310 12.27 22.03 16.61
CA PHE A 310 11.94 20.61 16.86
C PHE A 310 10.45 20.30 16.69
N SER A 311 9.58 21.28 16.99
CA SER A 311 8.13 21.16 16.72
C SER A 311 7.86 21.14 15.22
N ASP A 312 8.53 22.00 14.45
CA ASP A 312 8.44 21.99 12.99
C ASP A 312 9.03 20.72 12.42
N PHE A 313 10.12 20.18 13.00
CA PHE A 313 10.69 18.89 12.64
C PHE A 313 9.70 17.75 12.86
N TYR A 314 9.01 17.67 14.00
CA TYR A 314 8.03 16.61 14.27
C TYR A 314 6.77 16.75 13.41
N GLN A 315 6.34 17.99 13.14
CA GLN A 315 5.25 18.27 12.20
C GLN A 315 5.66 17.96 10.75
N THR A 316 6.91 18.24 10.37
CA THR A 316 7.53 17.91 9.08
C THR A 316 7.67 16.39 8.94
N LEU A 317 8.13 15.68 9.98
CA LEU A 317 8.18 14.22 10.01
C LEU A 317 6.78 13.62 9.93
N ASN A 318 5.77 14.15 10.62
CA ASN A 318 4.40 13.68 10.45
C ASN A 318 3.81 14.03 9.08
N LYS A 319 4.16 15.18 8.51
CA LYS A 319 3.74 15.63 7.18
C LYS A 319 4.40 14.82 6.05
N TYR A 320 5.65 14.38 6.23
CA TYR A 320 6.46 13.73 5.20
C TYR A 320 6.73 12.23 5.44
N SER A 321 6.55 11.70 6.65
CA SER A 321 6.55 10.24 6.91
C SER A 321 5.41 9.53 6.20
N LEU A 322 4.36 10.27 5.85
CA LEU A 322 3.28 9.80 4.98
C LEU A 322 3.71 9.65 3.51
N ASN A 323 4.76 10.37 3.06
CA ASN A 323 5.02 10.57 1.63
C ASN A 323 6.45 10.24 1.13
N ARG A 324 7.55 10.24 1.92
CA ARG A 324 8.91 10.06 1.35
C ARG A 324 9.95 9.46 2.34
N PRO A 325 10.42 8.21 2.16
CA PRO A 325 11.51 7.64 2.97
C PRO A 325 12.86 8.35 2.75
N ASN A 326 13.17 8.87 1.55
CA ASN A 326 14.46 9.51 1.25
C ASN A 326 14.72 10.86 1.95
N LEU A 327 13.68 11.55 2.46
CA LEU A 327 13.90 12.77 3.27
C LEU A 327 14.44 12.44 4.67
N GLN A 328 14.33 11.19 5.13
CA GLN A 328 14.71 10.82 6.49
C GLN A 328 16.22 11.00 6.75
N LEU A 329 17.12 10.71 5.80
CA LEU A 329 18.58 10.83 6.00
C LEU A 329 19.08 12.27 6.10
N HIS A 330 18.56 13.16 5.24
CA HIS A 330 18.91 14.58 5.26
C HIS A 330 18.52 15.21 6.60
N TYR A 331 17.33 14.87 7.10
CA TYR A 331 16.86 15.33 8.39
C TYR A 331 17.60 14.66 9.55
N LEU A 332 17.87 13.36 9.48
CA LEU A 332 18.66 12.66 10.49
C LEU A 332 19.99 13.37 10.72
N ASN A 333 20.74 13.61 9.64
CA ASN A 333 22.07 14.21 9.67
C ASN A 333 22.07 15.62 10.28
N LYS A 334 20.98 16.36 10.08
CA LYS A 334 20.83 17.73 10.57
C LYS A 334 20.46 17.83 12.05
N TYR A 335 19.69 16.88 12.58
CA TYR A 335 19.29 16.87 13.99
C TYR A 335 20.14 15.92 14.84
N LYS A 336 21.32 15.52 14.35
CA LYS A 336 22.23 14.58 15.03
C LYS A 336 22.51 14.95 16.48
N ASP A 337 22.51 16.24 16.80
CA ASP A 337 22.85 16.77 18.13
C ASP A 337 21.67 16.71 19.12
N TYR A 338 20.45 16.45 18.64
CA TYR A 338 19.25 16.24 19.48
C TYR A 338 19.03 14.79 19.90
N PHE A 339 19.75 13.88 19.25
CA PHE A 339 19.78 12.47 19.62
C PHE A 339 21.07 12.21 20.35
N ASP A 340 21.06 11.34 21.35
CA ASP A 340 22.32 10.83 21.86
C ASP A 340 23.08 10.12 20.70
N SER A 341 24.41 10.12 20.80
CA SER A 341 25.31 9.58 19.76
C SER A 341 24.97 8.14 19.36
N LYS A 342 24.44 7.34 20.28
CA LYS A 342 24.05 5.95 20.04
C LYS A 342 22.76 5.89 19.22
N THR A 343 21.74 6.65 19.59
CA THR A 343 20.45 6.75 18.88
C THR A 343 20.64 7.30 17.46
N TYR A 344 21.46 8.34 17.30
CA TYR A 344 21.76 8.91 15.98
C TYR A 344 22.49 7.92 15.05
N LYS A 345 23.61 7.32 15.49
CA LYS A 345 24.34 6.31 14.70
C LYS A 345 23.45 5.15 14.29
N HIS A 346 22.55 4.77 15.18
CA HIS A 346 21.64 3.67 14.97
C HIS A 346 20.61 3.97 13.88
N LEU A 347 19.92 5.11 13.97
CA LEU A 347 18.98 5.58 12.96
C LEU A 347 19.68 5.80 11.59
N LEU A 348 20.93 6.27 11.60
CA LEU A 348 21.72 6.48 10.39
C LEU A 348 22.05 5.16 9.68
N ASN A 349 22.44 4.14 10.45
CA ASN A 349 22.70 2.80 9.93
C ASN A 349 21.44 2.14 9.38
N LEU A 350 20.28 2.32 10.02
CA LEU A 350 19.00 1.82 9.48
C LEU A 350 18.73 2.42 8.10
N TYR A 351 18.89 3.73 7.94
CA TYR A 351 18.69 4.35 6.64
C TYR A 351 19.68 3.84 5.58
N GLN A 352 20.97 3.82 5.90
CA GLN A 352 22.02 3.46 4.94
C GLN A 352 21.94 2.01 4.48
N ASN A 353 21.44 1.11 5.33
CA ASN A 353 21.27 -0.30 4.98
C ASN A 353 19.98 -0.59 4.20
N HIS A 354 19.01 0.33 4.19
CA HIS A 354 17.70 0.16 3.53
C HIS A 354 17.49 1.03 2.29
N SER A 355 18.42 1.92 1.96
CA SER A 355 18.35 2.69 0.71
C SER A 355 18.86 1.81 -0.44
N PRO A 356 18.02 1.44 -1.43
CA PRO A 356 18.49 0.68 -2.58
C PRO A 356 19.57 1.49 -3.29
N SER A 357 20.69 0.83 -3.61
CA SER A 357 21.78 1.45 -4.38
C SER A 357 21.20 2.00 -5.69
N ILE A 358 21.04 3.32 -5.79
CA ILE A 358 20.56 3.99 -6.97
C ILE A 358 21.63 3.80 -8.05
N THR A 359 21.44 2.82 -8.92
CA THR A 359 22.28 2.63 -10.09
C THR A 359 21.93 3.68 -11.13
N GLU A 360 22.96 4.30 -11.70
CA GLU A 360 22.93 5.60 -12.38
C GLU A 360 22.31 5.60 -13.80
N SER A 361 21.50 4.61 -14.16
CA SER A 361 21.28 4.24 -15.58
C SER A 361 20.03 4.81 -16.28
N HIS A 362 19.22 5.66 -15.64
CA HIS A 362 18.06 6.29 -16.34
C HIS A 362 17.87 7.77 -15.98
N ARG A 363 18.81 8.63 -16.38
CA ARG A 363 18.65 10.10 -16.33
C ARG A 363 17.88 10.62 -17.56
N LEU A 364 16.61 10.25 -17.69
CA LEU A 364 15.65 11.20 -18.25
C LEU A 364 15.43 12.26 -17.17
N ASN A 365 15.34 13.53 -17.54
CA ASN A 365 15.11 14.62 -16.58
C ASN A 365 13.83 14.30 -15.78
N PRO A 366 13.90 13.94 -14.48
CA PRO A 366 12.76 13.40 -13.74
C PRO A 366 11.55 14.35 -13.75
N HIS A 367 11.81 15.64 -13.92
CA HIS A 367 10.82 16.70 -14.05
C HIS A 367 9.90 16.58 -15.29
N THR A 368 10.35 16.03 -16.43
CA THR A 368 9.44 15.91 -17.59
C THR A 368 8.45 14.76 -17.42
N LYS A 369 8.74 13.81 -16.53
CA LYS A 369 7.96 12.58 -16.40
C LYS A 369 6.55 12.84 -15.85
N TYR A 370 6.40 13.66 -14.81
CA TYR A 370 5.08 13.95 -14.23
C TYR A 370 4.22 14.84 -15.13
N LEU A 371 4.83 15.78 -15.86
CA LEU A 371 4.11 16.59 -16.85
C LEU A 371 3.50 15.71 -17.96
N ASN A 372 4.24 14.72 -18.44
CA ASN A 372 3.73 13.76 -19.42
C ASN A 372 2.54 12.97 -18.85
N TRP A 373 2.54 12.61 -17.57
CA TRP A 373 1.42 11.91 -16.94
C TRP A 373 0.19 12.81 -16.73
N ILE A 374 0.41 14.09 -16.43
CA ILE A 374 -0.68 15.09 -16.37
C ILE A 374 -1.29 15.24 -17.76
N GLU A 375 -0.48 15.46 -18.79
CA GLU A 375 -0.96 15.56 -20.18
C GLU A 375 -1.68 14.29 -20.63
N PHE A 376 -1.15 13.11 -20.28
CA PHE A 376 -1.80 11.83 -20.54
C PHE A 376 -3.17 11.74 -19.86
N LEU A 377 -3.27 12.05 -18.56
CA LEU A 377 -4.53 12.05 -17.83
C LEU A 377 -5.52 13.06 -18.44
N GLU A 378 -5.06 14.26 -18.78
CA GLU A 378 -5.90 15.33 -19.30
C GLU A 378 -6.35 15.12 -20.75
N SER A 379 -5.58 14.40 -21.56
CA SER A 379 -5.96 14.07 -22.94
C SER A 379 -6.81 12.81 -23.05
N ASN A 380 -6.82 11.94 -22.02
CA ASN A 380 -7.56 10.68 -22.05
C ASN A 380 -9.09 10.88 -21.91
N LYS A 381 -9.88 10.03 -22.58
CA LYS A 381 -11.35 10.03 -22.47
C LYS A 381 -11.85 9.36 -21.17
N LYS A 382 -11.03 8.53 -20.54
CA LYS A 382 -11.33 7.70 -19.37
C LYS A 382 -10.57 8.18 -18.12
N LYS A 383 -10.59 9.50 -17.90
CA LYS A 383 -9.85 10.16 -16.82
C LYS A 383 -10.26 9.68 -15.43
N ASP A 384 -11.54 9.37 -15.25
CA ASP A 384 -12.06 8.85 -13.98
C ASP A 384 -11.47 7.51 -13.62
N ASP A 385 -11.51 6.54 -14.54
CA ASP A 385 -10.97 5.21 -14.28
C ASP A 385 -9.45 5.27 -14.01
N LEU A 386 -8.73 6.12 -14.76
CA LEU A 386 -7.30 6.39 -14.51
C LEU A 386 -7.08 6.99 -13.12
N SER A 387 -7.87 7.99 -12.74
CA SER A 387 -7.74 8.67 -11.46
C SER A 387 -8.07 7.75 -10.29
N ASP A 388 -9.10 6.91 -10.42
CA ASP A 388 -9.53 5.98 -9.39
C ASP A 388 -8.44 4.92 -9.13
N CYS A 389 -7.82 4.33 -10.16
CA CYS A 389 -6.72 3.38 -9.95
C CYS A 389 -5.44 4.03 -9.38
N PHE A 390 -5.14 5.28 -9.77
CA PHE A 390 -4.04 6.06 -9.19
C PHE A 390 -4.27 6.37 -7.72
N LEU A 391 -5.41 6.97 -7.36
CA LEU A 391 -5.75 7.28 -5.97
C LEU A 391 -5.84 6.02 -5.12
N GLN A 392 -6.33 4.91 -5.67
CA GLN A 392 -6.33 3.60 -5.01
C GLN A 392 -4.90 3.15 -4.64
N ALA A 393 -3.93 3.31 -5.56
CA ALA A 393 -2.53 2.97 -5.29
C ALA A 393 -1.92 3.84 -4.19
N ILE A 394 -2.13 5.17 -4.25
CA ILE A 394 -1.66 6.11 -3.23
C ILE A 394 -2.27 5.78 -1.86
N ALA A 395 -3.58 5.52 -1.81
CA ALA A 395 -4.27 5.14 -0.58
C ALA A 395 -3.69 3.85 0.02
N PHE A 396 -3.41 2.85 -0.82
CA PHE A 396 -2.84 1.59 -0.38
C PHE A 396 -1.43 1.76 0.19
N ILE A 397 -0.55 2.50 -0.49
CA ILE A 397 0.80 2.82 0.03
C ILE A 397 0.69 3.48 1.41
N ASN A 398 -0.17 4.49 1.53
CA ASN A 398 -0.42 5.16 2.80
C ASN A 398 -0.90 4.19 3.89
N TRP A 399 -1.86 3.33 3.58
CA TRP A 399 -2.36 2.34 4.55
C TRP A 399 -1.28 1.37 5.01
N GLN A 400 -0.44 0.86 4.10
CA GLN A 400 0.68 -0.02 4.49
C GLN A 400 1.69 0.70 5.39
N THR A 401 1.99 1.97 5.09
CA THR A 401 2.84 2.80 5.95
C THR A 401 2.24 2.97 7.35
N GLN A 402 0.93 3.27 7.43
CA GLN A 402 0.23 3.39 8.72
C GLN A 402 0.20 2.08 9.51
N ILE A 403 0.01 0.94 8.84
CA ILE A 403 0.07 -0.38 9.46
C ILE A 403 1.48 -0.64 10.01
N SER A 404 2.52 -0.40 9.21
CA SER A 404 3.92 -0.54 9.63
C SER A 404 4.22 0.30 10.86
N HIS A 405 3.83 1.58 10.86
CA HIS A 405 3.99 2.47 12.00
C HIS A 405 3.23 1.95 13.24
N THR A 406 1.97 1.55 13.05
CA THR A 406 1.13 1.02 14.13
C THR A 406 1.76 -0.24 14.74
N LEU A 407 2.31 -1.13 13.92
CA LEU A 407 3.03 -2.31 14.39
C LEU A 407 4.29 -1.93 15.16
N SER A 408 5.11 -1.01 14.68
CA SER A 408 6.30 -0.57 15.40
C SER A 408 6.00 0.00 16.80
N LEU A 409 4.84 0.60 16.99
CA LEU A 409 4.43 1.20 18.27
C LEU A 409 3.75 0.21 19.21
N LEU A 410 2.95 -0.70 18.66
CA LEU A 410 2.07 -1.57 19.44
C LEU A 410 2.63 -2.99 19.61
N SER A 411 3.64 -3.38 18.83
CA SER A 411 4.22 -4.72 18.92
C SER A 411 5.15 -4.80 20.12
N ASP A 412 4.91 -5.82 20.94
CA ASP A 412 5.84 -6.22 21.98
C ASP A 412 7.01 -7.01 21.35
N PRO A 413 8.27 -6.66 21.65
CA PRO A 413 9.44 -7.36 21.11
C PRO A 413 9.45 -8.86 21.36
N GLU A 414 9.02 -9.32 22.54
CA GLU A 414 9.01 -10.76 22.84
C GLU A 414 7.98 -11.49 21.97
N SER A 415 6.76 -10.97 21.88
CA SER A 415 5.72 -11.49 21.00
C SER A 415 6.13 -11.47 19.52
N PHE A 416 6.86 -10.45 19.07
CA PHE A 416 7.42 -10.38 17.73
C PHE A 416 8.45 -11.49 17.50
N ILE A 417 9.43 -11.65 18.39
CA ILE A 417 10.49 -12.67 18.29
C ILE A 417 9.87 -14.08 18.25
N MET A 418 8.85 -14.33 19.09
CA MET A 418 8.13 -15.61 19.07
C MET A 418 7.43 -15.87 17.73
N SER A 419 6.81 -14.85 17.14
CA SER A 419 6.18 -14.96 15.82
C SER A 419 7.21 -15.19 14.73
N PHE A 420 8.33 -14.47 14.78
CA PHE A 420 9.45 -14.63 13.85
C PHE A 420 9.98 -16.07 13.88
N LYS A 421 10.32 -16.58 15.06
CA LYS A 421 10.80 -17.98 15.26
C LYS A 421 9.77 -19.02 14.82
N ASN A 422 8.48 -18.78 15.07
CA ASN A 422 7.41 -19.66 14.60
C ASN A 422 7.32 -19.70 13.06
N ILE A 423 7.56 -18.58 12.37
CA ILE A 423 7.56 -18.54 10.91
C ILE A 423 8.84 -19.19 10.36
N THR A 424 10.02 -18.85 10.89
CA THR A 424 11.28 -19.44 10.43
C THR A 424 11.33 -20.94 10.63
N SER A 425 10.84 -21.46 11.76
CA SER A 425 10.76 -22.91 12.03
C SER A 425 9.83 -23.66 11.05
N LYS A 426 8.81 -23.00 10.49
CA LYS A 426 7.97 -23.58 9.42
C LYS A 426 8.66 -23.57 8.06
N ILE A 427 9.52 -22.58 7.81
CA ILE A 427 10.25 -22.42 6.54
C ILE A 427 11.50 -23.30 6.50
N LYS A 428 12.23 -23.44 7.62
CA LYS A 428 13.51 -24.17 7.70
C LYS A 428 13.45 -25.60 7.13
N PRO A 429 12.41 -26.42 7.38
CA PRO A 429 12.29 -27.75 6.77
C PRO A 429 12.10 -27.75 5.25
N LEU A 430 11.63 -26.64 4.67
CA LEU A 430 11.52 -26.47 3.22
C LEU A 430 12.89 -26.20 2.57
N LEU A 431 13.88 -25.77 3.34
CA LEU A 431 15.23 -25.46 2.86
C LEU A 431 16.24 -26.61 2.97
N ILE A 432 15.97 -27.61 3.81
CA ILE A 432 16.94 -28.68 4.11
C ILE A 432 16.73 -29.94 3.24
N LYS A 433 15.59 -30.03 2.53
CA LYS A 433 15.31 -31.11 1.57
C LYS A 433 16.10 -30.90 0.28
#